data_AF-A0ABD3E5B8-F1
#
_entry.id   AF-A0ABD3E5B8-F1
#
_cell.length_a   1.000
_cell.length_b   1.000
_cell.length_c   1.000
_cell.angle_alpha   90.00
_cell.angle_beta   90.00
_cell.angle_gamma   90.00
#
_symmetry.space_group_name_H-M   'P 1'
#
loop_
_entity.id
_entity.type
_entity.pdbx_description
1 polymer ?
#
loop_
_entity_poly.entity_id
_entity_poly.type
_entity_poly.pdbx_seq_one_letter_code
_entity_poly.pdbx_strand_id
1 'polypeptide(L)'
;MYSLPAYAFIAQDFTTQAALYTHHQYIAGFIMTGAFAHGAIFFIRDYNPEQNEDNVLARMLDHKEAIISHLSWASLFLGFHTLGLYVHNDVMLAFGTPEKQILIEPIFAQWIQSAHGKTSYGFGALDSHQCLRYSSRHSRFRFVHRRSRGGFPLRRNAPLPMYFYIPQLRQIA
;
A
#
# COMPACT_ATOMS: atom_id res chain seq x y z
N MET A 1 -2.48 8.45 12.60
CA MET A 1 -1.76 8.37 13.89
C MET A 1 -0.52 7.50 13.80
N TYR A 2 -0.60 6.27 13.27
CA TYR A 2 0.58 5.39 13.21
C TYR A 2 1.61 5.81 12.15
N SER A 3 1.16 6.26 10.96
CA SER A 3 2.03 6.65 9.84
C SER A 3 2.62 8.06 9.96
N LEU A 4 1.92 8.95 10.67
CA LEU A 4 2.33 10.33 10.98
C LEU A 4 2.14 10.55 12.49
N PRO A 5 3.14 10.19 13.32
CA PRO A 5 3.06 10.34 14.77
C PRO A 5 3.01 11.81 15.18
N ALA A 6 1.97 12.21 15.91
CA ALA A 6 1.75 13.60 16.30
C ALA A 6 2.29 13.96 17.71
N TYR A 7 2.62 12.97 18.53
CA TYR A 7 3.05 13.16 19.92
C TYR A 7 4.53 12.82 20.08
N ALA A 8 5.21 13.56 20.96
CA ALA A 8 6.60 13.29 21.28
C ALA A 8 6.76 11.86 21.83
N PHE A 9 7.82 11.17 21.39
CA PHE A 9 8.20 9.80 21.82
C PHE A 9 7.21 8.67 21.51
N ILE A 10 6.01 8.94 20.97
CA ILE A 10 5.01 7.90 20.71
C ILE A 10 5.44 6.88 19.66
N ALA A 11 6.33 7.27 18.74
CA ALA A 11 6.89 6.37 17.74
C ALA A 11 7.84 5.31 18.33
N GLN A 12 8.30 5.52 19.57
CA GLN A 12 9.18 4.61 20.30
C GLN A 12 8.40 3.71 21.27
N ASP A 13 7.17 4.10 21.62
CA ASP A 13 6.26 3.30 22.46
C ASP A 13 5.32 2.46 21.59
N PHE A 14 5.78 1.25 21.26
CA PHE A 14 5.07 0.33 20.37
C PHE A 14 3.74 -0.16 20.96
N THR A 15 3.67 -0.37 22.28
CA THR A 15 2.46 -0.86 22.95
C THR A 15 1.37 0.20 22.88
N THR A 16 1.71 1.46 23.19
CA THR A 16 0.76 2.56 23.10
C THR A 16 0.34 2.83 21.65
N GLN A 17 1.26 2.75 20.69
CA GLN A 17 0.93 2.93 19.28
C GLN A 17 -0.03 1.83 18.77
N ALA A 18 0.23 0.56 19.12
CA ALA A 18 -0.65 -0.56 18.78
C ALA A 18 -2.03 -0.42 19.43
N ALA A 19 -2.08 -0.08 20.72
CA ALA A 19 -3.32 0.11 21.47
C ALA A 19 -4.17 1.24 20.88
N LEU A 20 -3.56 2.38 20.54
CA LEU A 20 -4.28 3.49 19.93
C LEU A 20 -4.82 3.13 18.54
N TYR A 21 -4.05 2.41 17.74
CA TYR A 21 -4.51 1.95 16.43
C TYR A 21 -5.72 1.02 16.56
N THR A 22 -5.62 -0.03 17.38
CA THR A 22 -6.71 -0.99 17.56
C THR A 22 -7.94 -0.32 18.15
N HIS A 23 -7.78 0.51 19.18
CA HIS A 23 -8.86 1.27 19.80
C HIS A 23 -9.68 2.07 18.78
N HIS A 24 -9.01 2.85 17.93
CA HIS A 24 -9.70 3.67 16.92
C HIS A 24 -10.33 2.83 15.80
N GLN A 25 -9.72 1.71 15.40
CA GLN A 25 -10.31 0.81 14.40
C GLN A 25 -11.58 0.14 14.92
N TYR A 26 -11.60 -0.31 16.19
CA TYR A 26 -12.80 -0.88 16.79
C TYR A 26 -13.92 0.15 16.93
N ILE A 27 -13.62 1.36 17.43
CA ILE A 27 -14.62 2.43 17.53
C ILE A 27 -15.18 2.78 16.14
N ALA A 28 -14.32 2.89 15.12
CA ALA A 28 -14.76 3.12 13.76
C ALA A 28 -15.72 2.02 13.28
N GLY A 29 -15.42 0.75 13.55
CA GLY A 29 -16.31 -0.37 13.24
C GLY A 29 -17.68 -0.28 13.93
N PHE A 30 -17.70 0.07 15.21
CA PHE A 30 -18.95 0.27 15.96
C PHE A 30 -19.78 1.41 15.39
N ILE A 31 -19.17 2.56 15.09
CA ILE A 31 -19.86 3.72 14.54
C ILE A 31 -20.38 3.41 13.12
N MET A 32 -19.57 2.74 12.28
CA MET A 32 -19.99 2.33 10.93
C MET A 32 -21.20 1.41 10.97
N THR A 33 -21.19 0.38 11.83
CA THR A 33 -22.33 -0.53 11.99
C THR A 33 -23.55 0.20 12.53
N GLY A 34 -23.35 1.11 13.50
CA GLY A 34 -24.39 1.98 14.03
C GLY A 34 -25.04 2.85 12.95
N ALA A 35 -24.26 3.41 12.03
CA ALA A 35 -24.79 4.21 10.92
C ALA A 35 -25.75 3.40 10.03
N PHE A 36 -25.41 2.16 9.68
CA PHE A 36 -26.30 1.28 8.91
C PHE A 36 -27.52 0.83 9.72
N ALA A 37 -27.37 0.54 11.02
CA ALA A 37 -28.49 0.19 11.89
C ALA A 37 -29.51 1.34 11.98
N HIS A 38 -29.05 2.56 12.22
CA HIS A 38 -29.89 3.75 12.21
C HIS A 38 -30.47 4.06 10.83
N GLY A 39 -29.73 3.80 9.75
CA GLY A 39 -30.25 3.87 8.38
C GLY A 39 -31.42 2.92 8.13
N ALA A 40 -31.34 1.67 8.60
CA ALA A 40 -32.43 0.71 8.52
C ALA A 40 -33.64 1.13 9.37
N ILE A 41 -33.41 1.68 10.57
CA ILE A 41 -34.49 2.23 11.42
C ILE A 41 -35.20 3.38 10.70
N PHE A 42 -34.46 4.29 10.06
CA PHE A 42 -35.02 5.37 9.26
C PHE A 42 -35.93 4.83 8.14
N PHE A 43 -35.49 3.82 7.39
CA PHE A 43 -36.31 3.22 6.33
C PHE A 43 -37.61 2.59 6.81
N ILE A 44 -37.69 2.14 8.06
CA ILE A 44 -38.89 1.53 8.63
C ILE A 44 -39.81 2.57 9.27
N ARG A 45 -39.25 3.56 9.98
CA ARG A 45 -40.02 4.46 10.84
C ARG A 45 -40.33 5.80 10.19
N ASP A 46 -39.39 6.35 9.44
CA ASP A 46 -39.41 7.76 9.06
C ASP A 46 -39.43 7.98 7.53
N TYR A 47 -39.15 6.94 6.74
CA TYR A 47 -39.20 7.02 5.29
C TYR A 47 -40.64 7.06 4.76
N ASN A 48 -40.97 8.10 3.99
CA ASN A 48 -42.26 8.25 3.32
C ASN A 48 -42.08 8.16 1.79
N PRO A 49 -42.62 7.14 1.10
CA PRO A 49 -42.47 6.98 -0.35
C PRO A 49 -43.12 8.10 -1.15
N GLU A 50 -44.26 8.65 -0.71
CA GLU A 50 -45.00 9.70 -1.43
C GLU A 50 -44.20 11.01 -1.48
N GLN A 51 -43.48 11.32 -0.39
CA GLN A 51 -42.64 12.52 -0.31
C GLN A 51 -41.30 12.37 -1.05
N ASN A 52 -40.92 11.14 -1.39
CA ASN A 52 -39.63 10.81 -1.98
C ASN A 52 -39.76 10.26 -3.41
N GLU A 53 -40.92 10.44 -4.04
CA GLU A 53 -41.16 10.02 -5.42
C GLU A 53 -40.13 10.62 -6.39
N ASP A 54 -39.66 9.81 -7.35
CA ASP A 54 -38.68 10.15 -8.39
C ASP A 54 -37.31 10.69 -7.93
N ASN A 55 -37.01 10.65 -6.64
CA ASN A 55 -35.71 11.07 -6.12
C ASN A 55 -34.65 9.96 -6.19
N VAL A 56 -33.40 10.30 -5.88
CA VAL A 56 -32.28 9.34 -5.92
C VAL A 56 -32.44 8.18 -4.94
N LEU A 57 -33.13 8.40 -3.82
CA LEU A 57 -33.34 7.41 -2.77
C LEU A 57 -34.38 6.38 -3.20
N ALA A 58 -35.52 6.82 -3.74
CA ALA A 58 -36.54 5.95 -4.30
C ALA A 58 -35.97 5.13 -5.46
N ARG A 59 -35.26 5.78 -6.40
CA ARG A 59 -34.61 5.09 -7.51
C ARG A 59 -33.67 3.99 -7.04
N MET A 60 -32.86 4.21 -6.00
CA MET A 60 -31.98 3.19 -5.42
C MET A 60 -32.76 1.97 -4.93
N LEU A 61 -33.92 2.18 -4.29
CA LEU A 61 -34.76 1.10 -3.78
C LEU A 61 -35.36 0.26 -4.92
N ASP A 62 -35.71 0.87 -6.06
CA ASP A 62 -36.29 0.17 -7.21
C ASP A 62 -35.34 -0.87 -7.80
N HIS A 63 -34.03 -0.63 -7.76
CA HIS A 63 -33.01 -1.55 -8.27
C HIS A 63 -32.12 -2.15 -7.18
N LYS A 64 -32.62 -2.23 -5.93
CA LYS A 64 -31.87 -2.78 -4.79
C LYS A 64 -31.32 -4.19 -5.02
N GLU A 65 -32.05 -5.03 -5.76
CA GLU A 65 -31.64 -6.41 -6.06
C GLU A 65 -30.39 -6.45 -6.96
N ALA A 66 -30.24 -5.49 -7.88
CA ALA A 66 -29.03 -5.35 -8.68
C ALA A 66 -27.83 -4.96 -7.82
N ILE A 67 -28.01 -4.04 -6.87
CA ILE A 67 -26.96 -3.63 -5.93
C ILE A 67 -26.54 -4.81 -5.05
N ILE A 68 -27.51 -5.51 -4.45
CA ILE A 68 -27.27 -6.65 -3.56
C ILE A 68 -26.56 -7.79 -4.31
N SER A 69 -26.99 -8.12 -5.52
CA SER A 69 -26.37 -9.19 -6.33
C SER A 69 -24.90 -8.87 -6.71
N HIS A 70 -24.58 -7.63 -7.08
CA HIS A 70 -23.20 -7.26 -7.38
C HIS A 70 -22.30 -7.26 -6.13
N LEU A 71 -22.82 -6.82 -4.97
CA LEU A 71 -22.11 -6.91 -3.69
C LEU A 71 -21.87 -8.37 -3.26
N SER A 72 -22.85 -9.24 -3.50
CA SER A 72 -22.73 -10.68 -3.25
C SER A 72 -21.65 -11.30 -4.15
N TRP A 73 -21.67 -10.99 -5.44
CA TRP A 73 -20.65 -11.43 -6.39
C TRP A 73 -19.25 -10.97 -5.97
N ALA A 74 -19.07 -9.69 -5.64
CA ALA A 74 -17.78 -9.15 -5.20
C ALA A 74 -17.28 -9.83 -3.93
N SER A 75 -18.16 -10.07 -2.96
CA SER A 75 -17.83 -10.77 -1.70
C SER A 75 -17.40 -12.21 -1.94
N LEU A 76 -18.13 -12.96 -2.78
CA LEU A 76 -17.80 -14.34 -3.13
C LEU A 76 -16.50 -14.40 -3.93
N PHE A 77 -16.34 -13.53 -4.92
CA PHE A 77 -15.13 -13.44 -5.73
C PHE A 77 -13.90 -13.20 -4.84
N LEU A 78 -13.93 -12.16 -4.00
CA LEU A 78 -12.82 -11.86 -3.10
C LEU A 78 -12.59 -12.99 -2.09
N GLY A 79 -13.65 -13.55 -1.50
CA GLY A 79 -13.57 -14.63 -0.51
C GLY A 79 -12.92 -15.89 -1.09
N PHE A 80 -13.39 -16.39 -2.23
CA PHE A 80 -12.83 -17.60 -2.85
C PHE A 80 -11.37 -17.43 -3.28
N HIS A 81 -11.02 -16.30 -3.89
CA HIS A 81 -9.66 -16.11 -4.40
C HIS A 81 -8.67 -15.84 -3.27
N THR A 82 -9.03 -15.01 -2.28
CA THR A 82 -8.12 -14.72 -1.17
C THR A 82 -7.91 -15.95 -0.28
N LEU A 83 -8.98 -16.58 0.19
CA LEU A 83 -8.88 -17.79 1.01
C LEU A 83 -8.24 -18.95 0.21
N GLY A 84 -8.61 -19.11 -1.06
CA GLY A 84 -8.03 -20.13 -1.93
C GLY A 84 -6.52 -19.98 -2.08
N LEU A 85 -6.01 -18.75 -2.24
CA LEU A 85 -4.57 -18.48 -2.28
C LEU A 85 -3.88 -18.79 -0.95
N TYR A 86 -4.49 -18.44 0.18
CA TYR A 86 -3.94 -18.78 1.50
C TYR A 86 -3.83 -20.29 1.69
N VAL A 87 -4.92 -21.02 1.44
CA VAL A 87 -4.95 -22.48 1.57
C VAL A 87 -3.97 -23.15 0.59
N HIS A 88 -3.90 -22.69 -0.66
CA HIS A 88 -2.92 -23.19 -1.63
C HIS A 88 -1.49 -23.02 -1.11
N ASN A 89 -1.15 -21.84 -0.60
CA ASN A 89 0.19 -21.55 -0.10
C ASN A 89 0.54 -22.38 1.16
N ASP A 90 -0.42 -22.57 2.06
CA ASP A 90 -0.26 -23.44 3.24
C ASP A 90 -0.03 -24.90 2.84
N VAL A 91 -0.76 -25.40 1.85
CA VAL A 91 -0.60 -26.78 1.33
C VAL A 91 0.75 -26.96 0.63
N MET A 92 1.16 -26.00 -0.21
CA MET A 92 2.48 -26.05 -0.87
C MET A 92 3.62 -26.01 0.15
N LEU A 93 3.46 -25.25 1.24
CA LEU A 93 4.42 -25.21 2.34
C LEU A 93 4.45 -26.54 3.11
N ALA A 94 3.28 -27.11 3.42
CA ALA A 94 3.16 -28.40 4.10
C ALA A 94 3.79 -29.55 3.28
N PHE A 95 3.73 -29.49 1.95
CA PHE A 95 4.39 -30.45 1.05
C PHE A 95 5.88 -30.19 0.84
N GLY A 96 6.46 -29.16 1.47
CA GLY A 96 7.88 -28.85 1.36
C GLY A 96 8.30 -28.28 0.00
N THR A 97 7.35 -27.76 -0.78
CA THR A 97 7.60 -27.12 -2.09
C THR A 97 7.21 -25.63 -2.05
N PRO A 98 7.93 -24.80 -1.26
CA PRO A 98 7.60 -23.38 -1.11
C PRO A 98 7.73 -22.58 -2.42
N GLU A 99 8.52 -23.05 -3.37
CA GLU A 99 8.69 -22.43 -4.70
C GLU A 99 7.40 -22.46 -5.55
N LYS A 100 6.44 -23.30 -5.19
CA LYS A 100 5.13 -23.41 -5.86
C LYS A 100 4.06 -22.51 -5.24
N GLN A 101 4.42 -21.71 -4.23
CA GLN A 101 3.52 -20.69 -3.69
C GLN A 101 3.23 -19.62 -4.74
N ILE A 102 2.01 -19.10 -4.68
CA ILE A 102 1.58 -17.99 -5.53
C ILE A 102 1.80 -16.71 -4.73
N LEU A 103 2.85 -15.97 -5.10
CA LEU A 103 3.22 -14.69 -4.51
C LEU A 103 2.88 -13.58 -5.52
N ILE A 104 1.85 -12.79 -5.20
CA ILE A 104 1.39 -11.69 -6.05
C ILE A 104 2.04 -10.39 -5.57
N GLU A 105 2.75 -9.71 -6.46
CA GLU A 105 3.35 -8.42 -6.16
C GLU A 105 2.31 -7.28 -6.21
N PRO A 106 2.23 -6.42 -5.17
CA PRO A 106 1.28 -5.30 -5.16
C PRO A 106 1.82 -4.09 -5.94
N ILE A 107 2.00 -4.26 -7.26
CA ILE A 107 2.62 -3.27 -8.17
C ILE A 107 1.94 -1.90 -8.07
N PHE A 108 0.60 -1.85 -7.95
CA PHE A 108 -0.13 -0.58 -7.82
C PHE A 108 0.19 0.15 -6.51
N ALA A 109 0.34 -0.58 -5.39
CA ALA A 109 0.71 0.03 -4.11
C ALA A 109 2.18 0.50 -4.14
N GLN A 110 3.08 -0.27 -4.75
CA GLN A 110 4.49 0.11 -4.93
C GLN A 110 4.62 1.36 -5.82
N TRP A 111 3.81 1.46 -6.87
CA TRP A 111 3.75 2.65 -7.72
C TRP A 111 3.30 3.88 -6.94
N ILE A 112 2.23 3.77 -6.13
CA ILE A 112 1.79 4.87 -5.24
C ILE A 112 2.90 5.28 -4.28
N GLN A 113 3.60 4.32 -3.67
CA GLN A 113 4.73 4.63 -2.79
C GLN A 113 5.87 5.34 -3.53
N SER A 114 6.13 4.94 -4.77
CA SER A 114 7.16 5.57 -5.61
C SER A 114 6.76 6.98 -6.03
N ALA A 115 5.47 7.21 -6.29
CA ALA A 115 4.92 8.53 -6.54
C ALA A 115 5.03 9.46 -5.33
N HIS A 116 5.06 8.93 -4.11
CA HIS A 116 5.33 9.66 -2.87
C HIS A 116 6.84 9.71 -2.49
N GLY A 117 7.74 9.54 -3.47
CA GLY A 117 9.17 9.73 -3.28
C GLY A 117 9.95 8.51 -2.75
N LYS A 118 9.32 7.34 -2.61
CA LYS A 118 10.02 6.12 -2.21
C LYS A 118 10.75 5.49 -3.40
N THR A 119 12.07 5.66 -3.46
CA THR A 119 12.90 5.27 -4.61
C THR A 119 13.29 3.79 -4.68
N SER A 120 12.93 2.97 -3.68
CA SER A 120 13.38 1.58 -3.55
C SER A 120 12.84 0.62 -4.61
N TYR A 121 11.79 1.00 -5.34
CA TYR A 121 11.09 0.10 -6.28
C TYR A 121 11.48 0.30 -7.75
N GLY A 122 12.38 1.23 -8.06
CA GLY A 122 12.86 1.44 -9.44
C GLY A 122 11.83 2.02 -10.41
N PHE A 123 10.61 2.35 -9.95
CA PHE A 123 9.64 3.10 -10.75
C PHE A 123 10.12 4.54 -10.91
N GLY A 124 10.32 4.99 -12.15
CA GLY A 124 10.54 6.40 -12.47
C GLY A 124 9.26 7.23 -12.33
N ALA A 125 8.69 7.29 -11.13
CA ALA A 125 7.45 7.98 -10.80
C ALA A 125 7.67 9.47 -10.46
N LEU A 126 6.60 10.27 -10.51
CA LEU A 126 6.59 11.74 -10.54
C LEU A 126 7.56 12.44 -9.55
N ASP A 127 7.55 12.06 -8.27
CA ASP A 127 8.41 12.68 -7.23
C ASP A 127 9.75 11.95 -7.02
N SER A 128 9.91 10.74 -7.56
CA SER A 128 11.15 9.95 -7.45
C SER A 128 12.32 10.53 -8.28
N HIS A 129 12.02 11.42 -9.24
CA HIS A 129 13.00 12.01 -10.17
C HIS A 129 13.73 13.25 -9.62
N GLN A 130 13.28 13.87 -8.52
CA GLN A 130 13.85 15.16 -8.07
C GLN A 130 15.04 15.01 -7.11
N CYS A 131 15.22 13.85 -6.48
CA CYS A 131 16.25 13.64 -5.44
C CYS A 131 17.68 13.40 -5.98
N LEU A 132 17.87 13.13 -7.29
CA LEU A 132 19.20 12.93 -7.89
C LEU A 132 19.82 14.18 -8.53
N ARG A 133 19.18 15.37 -8.49
CA ARG A 133 19.66 16.57 -9.22
C ARG A 133 19.86 17.87 -8.44
N TYR A 134 19.75 17.89 -7.11
CA TYR A 134 20.17 19.05 -6.30
C TYR A 134 21.25 18.68 -5.29
N SER A 135 22.47 18.45 -5.79
CA SER A 135 23.69 18.53 -4.98
C SER A 135 24.58 19.65 -5.52
N SER A 136 24.57 20.76 -4.77
CA SER A 136 25.57 21.83 -4.66
C SER A 136 26.28 22.32 -5.93
N ARG A 137 25.76 23.40 -6.53
CA ARG A 137 26.56 24.41 -7.24
C ARG A 137 25.98 25.79 -7.03
N HIS A 138 26.23 26.39 -5.86
CA HIS A 138 26.48 27.84 -5.68
C HIS A 138 26.69 28.18 -4.20
N SER A 139 27.90 27.96 -3.70
CA SER A 139 28.42 28.76 -2.58
C SER A 139 29.93 28.87 -2.75
N ARG A 140 30.35 29.96 -3.42
CA ARG A 140 31.74 30.44 -3.36
C ARG A 140 32.02 30.85 -1.92
N PHE A 141 32.75 30.04 -1.18
CA PHE A 141 33.63 30.54 -0.11
C PHE A 141 34.95 29.81 -0.17
N ARG A 142 35.96 30.55 -0.61
CA ARG A 142 37.37 30.16 -0.67
C ARG A 142 37.93 30.35 0.75
N PHE A 143 38.27 29.27 1.44
CA PHE A 143 39.19 29.33 2.58
C PHE A 143 40.39 28.44 2.28
N VAL A 144 41.50 29.09 1.98
CA VAL A 144 42.81 28.47 1.77
C VAL A 144 43.45 28.35 3.14
N HIS A 145 43.71 27.13 3.61
CA HIS A 145 44.81 26.91 4.55
C HIS A 145 45.58 25.63 4.18
N ARG A 146 46.90 25.77 4.27
CA ARG A 146 47.94 24.94 3.67
C ARG A 146 48.62 24.06 4.75
N ARG A 147 49.13 22.89 4.30
CA ARG A 147 50.13 21.96 4.92
C ARG A 147 49.60 21.04 6.03
N SER A 148 49.94 19.75 6.15
CA SER A 148 51.07 18.95 5.62
C SER A 148 50.87 17.44 5.88
N ARG A 149 51.46 16.60 5.00
CA ARG A 149 51.97 15.21 5.18
C ARG A 149 51.02 14.00 5.31
N GLY A 150 51.08 13.13 4.29
CA GLY A 150 50.76 11.69 4.40
C GLY A 150 50.43 10.97 3.08
N GLY A 151 51.45 10.53 2.33
CA GLY A 151 51.46 9.28 1.50
C GLY A 151 50.51 9.04 0.30
N PHE A 152 50.99 9.33 -0.93
CA PHE A 152 51.02 8.53 -2.20
C PHE A 152 50.15 7.24 -2.41
N PRO A 153 49.84 6.81 -3.67
CA PRO A 153 48.83 7.35 -4.59
C PRO A 153 47.84 6.29 -5.17
N LEU A 154 46.78 6.79 -5.79
CA LEU A 154 45.88 6.21 -6.82
C LEU A 154 46.20 4.79 -7.36
N ARG A 155 45.26 3.84 -7.16
CA ARG A 155 45.04 2.71 -8.07
C ARG A 155 43.84 3.03 -8.99
N ARG A 156 44.15 3.37 -10.24
CA ARG A 156 43.20 3.33 -11.37
C ARG A 156 42.74 1.88 -11.55
N ASN A 157 41.46 1.71 -11.91
CA ASN A 157 40.78 0.47 -12.35
C ASN A 157 40.15 -0.38 -11.23
N ALA A 158 38.90 -0.05 -10.89
CA ALA A 158 37.93 -1.03 -10.40
C ALA A 158 36.75 -1.06 -11.40
N PRO A 159 36.37 -2.23 -11.93
CA PRO A 159 35.33 -2.35 -12.95
C PRO A 159 33.91 -2.18 -12.39
N LEU A 160 33.04 -1.63 -13.24
CA LEU A 160 31.60 -1.38 -13.02
C LEU A 160 30.80 -2.69 -12.82
N PRO A 161 29.60 -2.63 -12.19
CA PRO A 161 28.89 -3.82 -11.71
C PRO A 161 28.39 -4.71 -12.85
N MET A 162 28.54 -6.02 -12.63
CA MET A 162 28.17 -7.13 -13.50
C MET A 162 26.68 -7.10 -13.88
N TYR A 163 26.43 -7.20 -15.18
CA TYR A 163 25.16 -7.58 -15.79
C TYR A 163 24.69 -8.94 -15.24
N PHE A 164 23.47 -9.01 -14.71
CA PHE A 164 22.80 -10.27 -14.42
C PHE A 164 22.41 -10.96 -15.73
N TYR A 165 23.02 -12.11 -15.97
CA TYR A 165 22.76 -13.03 -17.07
C TYR A 165 21.52 -13.87 -16.74
N ILE A 166 20.49 -13.82 -17.60
CA ILE A 166 19.32 -14.69 -17.53
C ILE A 166 19.58 -15.90 -18.44
N PRO A 167 19.73 -17.14 -17.93
CA PRO A 167 19.69 -18.31 -18.78
C PRO A 167 18.27 -18.86 -18.90
N GLN A 168 17.87 -19.03 -20.17
CA GLN A 168 17.07 -20.16 -20.68
C GLN A 168 15.54 -20.07 -20.61
N LEU A 169 14.98 -19.30 -21.54
CA LEU A 169 13.78 -19.71 -22.29
C LEU A 169 14.21 -20.69 -23.39
N ARG A 170 14.05 -22.00 -23.17
CA ARG A 170 13.96 -22.98 -24.25
C ARG A 170 13.30 -24.27 -23.76
N GLN A 171 12.32 -24.74 -24.53
CA GLN A 171 11.45 -25.92 -24.33
C GLN A 171 10.30 -25.57 -23.38
N ILE A 172 9.05 -25.49 -23.83
CA ILE A 172 8.27 -26.59 -24.42
C ILE A 172 7.30 -26.03 -25.47
N ALA A 173 7.14 -26.80 -26.56
CA ALA A 173 6.10 -26.65 -27.58
C ALA A 173 4.74 -27.12 -27.05
#